data_AF-A0A5B0C5V7-F1
#
_entry.id   AF-A0A5B0C5V7-F1
#
_cell.length_a   1.000
_cell.length_b   1.000
_cell.length_c   1.000
_cell.angle_alpha   90.00
_cell.angle_beta   90.00
_cell.angle_gamma   90.00
#
_symmetry.space_group_name_H-M   'P 1'
#
loop_
_entity.id
_entity.type
_entity.pdbx_description
1 polymer ?
#
loop_
_entity_poly.entity_id
_entity_poly.type
_entity_poly.pdbx_seq_one_letter_code
_entity_poly.pdbx_strand_id
1 'polypeptide(L)'
;MLAELLPKPVYRHYRRHLGVSLQIGVGASEQENHEIIAAGFAAERFKLLSESGVYDAVALEKIMPVGTLNARLARRQRLNLDESDRLFRLAHVTAMAEALFGDVKKAQRWLSKPKQRFAKEQPLALLSTTQGTRMVEKLLIQVCRGDGLITGALIFGGKSMSHATSVLQKPTLQGGNSSWPL
;
A
#
# COMPACT_ATOMS: atom_id res chain seq x y z
N MET A 1 -8.01 -14.93 1.79
CA MET A 1 -6.60 -14.57 1.47
C MET A 1 -6.54 -13.18 0.81
N LEU A 2 -5.50 -12.37 1.00
CA LEU A 2 -5.43 -11.04 0.35
C LEU A 2 -5.50 -11.12 -1.20
N ALA A 3 -5.02 -12.22 -1.78
CA ALA A 3 -5.10 -12.52 -3.21
C ALA A 3 -6.54 -12.57 -3.76
N GLU A 4 -7.52 -12.87 -2.90
CA GLU A 4 -8.95 -12.94 -3.27
C GLU A 4 -9.63 -11.58 -3.11
N LEU A 5 -9.05 -10.68 -2.30
CA LEU A 5 -9.68 -9.41 -1.94
C LEU A 5 -9.26 -8.25 -2.85
N LEU A 6 -8.10 -8.36 -3.51
CA LEU A 6 -7.54 -7.37 -4.42
C LEU A 6 -7.62 -7.83 -5.88
N PRO A 7 -7.80 -6.91 -6.85
CA PRO A 7 -7.67 -7.23 -8.27
C PRO A 7 -6.29 -7.83 -8.58
N LYS A 8 -6.23 -8.86 -9.44
CA LYS A 8 -4.98 -9.57 -9.77
C LYS A 8 -3.80 -8.65 -10.13
N PRO A 9 -3.96 -7.59 -10.94
CA PRO A 9 -2.86 -6.67 -11.23
C PRO A 9 -2.35 -5.96 -9.98
N VAL A 10 -3.24 -5.51 -9.09
CA VAL A 10 -2.90 -4.84 -7.83
C VAL A 10 -2.19 -5.81 -6.89
N TYR A 11 -2.69 -7.04 -6.76
CA TYR A 11 -2.05 -8.06 -5.93
C TYR A 11 -0.63 -8.39 -6.41
N ARG A 12 -0.41 -8.51 -7.72
CA ARG A 12 0.93 -8.73 -8.30
C ARG A 12 1.88 -7.57 -7.98
N HIS A 13 1.41 -6.33 -8.09
CA HIS A 13 2.19 -5.16 -7.69
C HIS A 13 2.56 -5.23 -6.21
N TYR A 14 1.58 -5.48 -5.34
CA TYR A 14 1.82 -5.63 -3.90
C TYR A 14 2.89 -6.67 -3.60
N ARG A 15 2.81 -7.88 -4.19
CA ARG A 15 3.80 -8.94 -3.99
C ARG A 15 5.19 -8.54 -4.46
N ARG A 16 5.30 -7.81 -5.58
CA ARG A 16 6.57 -7.27 -6.08
C ARG A 16 7.17 -6.25 -5.10
N HIS A 17 6.37 -5.30 -4.64
CA HIS A 17 6.82 -4.28 -3.67
C HIS A 17 7.27 -4.94 -2.36
N LEU A 18 6.48 -5.86 -1.81
CA LEU A 18 6.84 -6.58 -0.59
C LEU A 18 8.14 -7.39 -0.76
N GLY A 19 8.31 -8.08 -1.90
CA GLY A 19 9.52 -8.83 -2.19
C GLY A 19 10.75 -7.94 -2.32
N VAL A 20 10.62 -6.80 -3.00
CA VAL A 20 11.69 -5.78 -3.10
C VAL A 20 12.03 -5.16 -1.75
N SER A 21 11.10 -5.12 -0.79
CA SER A 21 11.31 -4.53 0.54
C SER A 21 11.84 -5.52 1.58
N LEU A 22 11.48 -6.80 1.54
CA LEU A 22 11.89 -7.77 2.57
C LEU A 22 12.65 -8.99 2.05
N GLN A 23 12.95 -9.05 0.75
CA GLN A 23 13.56 -10.22 0.09
C GLN A 23 12.69 -11.48 0.24
N ILE A 24 11.38 -11.28 0.34
CA ILE A 24 10.38 -12.34 0.35
C ILE A 24 10.08 -12.71 -1.11
N GLY A 25 10.04 -14.01 -1.42
CA GLY A 25 9.71 -14.48 -2.76
C GLY A 25 8.34 -13.97 -3.23
N VAL A 26 8.23 -13.51 -4.47
CA VAL A 26 6.96 -12.96 -5.02
C VAL A 26 5.82 -13.99 -4.91
N GLY A 27 6.12 -15.28 -5.01
CA GLY A 27 5.17 -16.40 -4.84
C GLY A 27 5.10 -17.02 -3.43
N ALA A 28 5.83 -16.50 -2.45
CA ALA A 28 5.87 -17.09 -1.10
C ALA A 28 4.48 -17.13 -0.44
N SER A 29 4.08 -18.33 -0.01
CA SER A 29 2.87 -18.61 0.74
C SER A 29 2.81 -17.87 2.07
N GLU A 30 1.63 -17.83 2.70
CA GLU A 30 1.48 -17.26 4.04
C GLU A 30 2.35 -17.99 5.08
N GLN A 31 2.50 -19.31 4.93
CA GLN A 31 3.36 -20.14 5.77
C GLN A 31 4.85 -19.80 5.59
N GLU A 32 5.33 -19.67 4.35
CA GLU A 32 6.72 -19.25 4.10
C GLU A 32 6.98 -17.83 4.61
N ASN A 33 6.02 -16.91 4.46
CA ASN A 33 6.14 -15.56 5.04
C ASN A 33 6.27 -15.63 6.57
N HIS A 34 5.46 -16.47 7.22
CA HIS A 34 5.56 -16.71 8.67
C HIS A 34 6.94 -17.23 9.07
N GLU A 35 7.47 -18.23 8.37
CA GLU A 35 8.78 -18.83 8.65
C GLU A 35 9.92 -17.81 8.49
N ILE A 36 9.86 -16.97 7.45
CA ILE A 36 10.84 -15.89 7.22
C ILE A 36 10.81 -14.87 8.36
N ILE A 37 9.60 -14.46 8.80
CA ILE A 37 9.45 -13.52 9.93
C ILE A 37 9.94 -14.17 11.23
N ALA A 38 9.61 -15.44 11.45
CA ALA A 38 10.00 -16.19 12.66
C ALA A 38 11.52 -16.39 12.75
N ALA A 39 12.18 -16.62 11.62
CA ALA A 39 13.64 -16.65 11.52
C ALA A 39 14.30 -15.27 11.75
N GLY A 40 13.50 -14.20 11.77
CA GLY A 40 13.92 -12.82 11.92
C GLY A 40 14.57 -12.25 10.65
N PHE A 41 14.46 -10.95 10.39
CA PHE A 41 15.14 -10.32 9.23
C PHE A 41 16.61 -9.97 9.54
N ALA A 42 17.46 -9.85 8.52
CA ALA A 42 18.82 -9.36 8.70
C ALA A 42 18.83 -7.87 9.09
N ALA A 43 19.72 -7.45 10.00
CA ALA A 43 19.84 -6.04 10.40
C ALA A 43 20.25 -5.14 9.23
N GLU A 44 21.07 -5.64 8.32
CA GLU A 44 21.45 -5.00 7.06
C GLU A 44 20.22 -4.67 6.23
N ARG A 45 19.21 -5.54 6.25
CA ARG A 45 17.97 -5.31 5.50
C ARG A 45 17.17 -4.16 6.10
N PHE A 46 17.05 -4.11 7.42
CA PHE A 46 16.42 -2.98 8.11
C PHE A 46 17.15 -1.67 7.81
N LYS A 47 18.49 -1.69 7.84
CA LYS A 47 19.33 -0.52 7.48
C LYS A 47 19.02 -0.03 6.07
N LEU A 48 19.02 -0.91 5.06
CA LEU A 48 18.70 -0.54 3.68
C LEU A 48 17.31 0.09 3.54
N LEU A 49 16.32 -0.43 4.28
CA LEU A 49 14.99 0.17 4.28
C LEU A 49 14.98 1.57 4.92
N SER A 50 15.73 1.77 6.01
CA SER A 50 15.86 3.07 6.65
C SER A 50 16.55 4.13 5.78
N GLU A 51 17.52 3.72 4.97
CA GLU A 51 18.26 4.61 4.08
C GLU A 51 17.53 4.88 2.75
N SER A 52 16.51 4.07 2.41
CA SER A 52 15.78 4.20 1.15
C SER A 52 14.93 5.46 1.02
N GLY A 53 14.56 6.10 2.13
CA GLY A 53 13.59 7.21 2.15
C GLY A 53 12.16 6.82 1.78
N VAL A 54 11.87 5.54 1.53
CA VAL A 54 10.53 5.00 1.23
C VAL A 54 9.71 4.80 2.50
N TYR A 55 10.37 4.57 3.63
CA TYR A 55 9.73 4.30 4.91
C TYR A 55 9.77 5.50 5.82
N ASP A 56 8.71 5.69 6.60
CA ASP A 56 8.64 6.76 7.58
C ASP A 56 9.66 6.54 8.71
N ALA A 57 10.50 7.55 8.95
CA ALA A 57 11.60 7.44 9.91
C ALA A 57 11.09 7.23 11.34
N VAL A 58 9.96 7.84 11.73
CA VAL A 58 9.38 7.69 13.07
C VAL A 58 8.82 6.29 13.24
N ALA A 59 8.19 5.73 12.21
CA ALA A 59 7.72 4.34 12.21
C ALA A 59 8.88 3.35 12.36
N LEU A 60 10.00 3.57 11.66
CA LEU A 60 11.20 2.73 11.77
C LEU A 60 11.86 2.83 13.15
N GLU A 61 12.00 4.04 13.72
CA GLU A 61 12.60 4.24 15.04
C GLU A 61 11.81 3.49 16.14
N LYS A 62 10.49 3.38 16.01
CA LYS A 62 9.63 2.58 16.91
C LYS A 62 9.81 1.07 16.78
N ILE A 63 10.32 0.60 15.64
CA ILE A 63 10.62 -0.83 15.42
C ILE A 63 11.98 -1.13 16.03
N MET A 64 13.00 -0.38 15.63
CA MET A 64 14.35 -0.54 16.14
C MET A 64 15.07 0.80 16.16
N PRO A 65 15.45 1.31 17.34
CA PRO A 65 16.25 2.51 17.44
C PRO A 65 17.61 2.38 16.76
N VAL A 66 18.13 3.49 16.23
CA VAL A 66 19.43 3.53 15.51
C VAL A 66 20.58 2.93 16.34
N GLY A 67 20.62 3.17 17.65
CA GLY A 67 21.65 2.60 18.53
C GLY A 67 21.63 1.06 18.56
N THR A 68 20.43 0.48 18.64
CA THR A 68 20.21 -0.98 18.58
C THR A 68 20.62 -1.53 17.22
N LEU A 69 20.27 -0.83 16.13
CA LEU A 69 20.64 -1.22 14.78
C LEU A 69 22.17 -1.30 14.63
N ASN A 70 22.89 -0.27 15.05
CA ASN A 70 24.35 -0.23 14.97
C ASN A 70 25.00 -1.35 15.77
N ALA A 71 24.53 -1.61 16.99
CA ALA A 71 25.03 -2.70 17.82
C ALA A 71 24.81 -4.08 17.17
N ARG A 72 23.69 -4.28 16.47
CA ARG A 72 23.40 -5.54 15.78
C ARG A 72 24.17 -5.73 14.50
N LEU A 73 24.36 -4.67 13.71
CA LEU A 73 25.22 -4.72 12.53
C LEU A 73 26.65 -5.11 12.91
N ALA A 74 27.20 -4.53 13.98
CA ALA A 74 28.54 -4.89 14.48
C ALA A 74 28.64 -6.37 14.89
N ARG A 75 27.55 -6.94 15.43
CA ARG A 75 27.46 -8.34 15.87
C ARG A 75 26.94 -9.29 14.80
N ARG A 76 26.60 -8.80 13.60
CA ARG A 76 25.91 -9.56 12.53
C ARG A 76 24.65 -10.28 13.02
N GLN A 77 23.91 -9.62 13.91
CA GLN A 77 22.73 -10.19 14.58
C GLN A 77 21.46 -9.86 13.79
N ARG A 78 20.57 -10.85 13.66
CA ARG A 78 19.24 -10.68 13.06
C ARG A 78 18.29 -9.91 13.99
N LEU A 79 17.18 -9.44 13.43
CA LEU A 79 16.04 -8.92 14.18
C LEU A 79 15.42 -10.02 15.02
N ASN A 80 14.90 -9.66 16.19
CA ASN A 80 14.09 -10.59 16.97
C ASN A 80 12.69 -10.74 16.32
N LEU A 81 11.89 -11.65 16.86
CA LEU A 81 10.56 -11.96 16.34
C LEU A 81 9.64 -10.74 16.31
N ASP A 82 9.55 -9.98 17.40
CA ASP A 82 8.65 -8.82 17.52
C ASP A 82 9.04 -7.70 16.56
N GLU A 83 10.34 -7.39 16.45
CA GLU A 83 10.82 -6.37 15.51
C GLU A 83 10.62 -6.81 14.06
N SER A 84 10.84 -8.10 13.77
CA SER A 84 10.63 -8.65 12.44
C SER A 84 9.15 -8.61 12.05
N ASP A 85 8.26 -8.95 12.97
CA ASP A 85 6.82 -8.88 12.77
C ASP A 85 6.36 -7.42 12.55
N ARG A 86 6.85 -6.46 13.35
CA ARG A 86 6.54 -5.03 13.14
C ARG A 86 7.10 -4.51 11.81
N LEU A 87 8.32 -4.91 11.44
CA LEU A 87 8.91 -4.56 10.14
C LEU A 87 8.08 -5.13 8.99
N PHE A 88 7.62 -6.39 9.13
CA PHE A 88 6.73 -7.00 8.16
C PHE A 88 5.42 -6.23 8.02
N ARG A 89 4.77 -5.87 9.13
CA ARG A 89 3.52 -5.07 9.10
C ARG A 89 3.71 -3.71 8.41
N LEU A 90 4.81 -3.01 8.70
CA LEU A 90 5.14 -1.75 8.04
C LEU A 90 5.36 -1.94 6.53
N ALA A 91 6.18 -2.91 6.13
CA ALA A 91 6.44 -3.21 4.72
C ALA A 91 5.18 -3.68 3.99
N HIS A 92 4.36 -4.50 4.63
CA HIS A 92 3.10 -5.02 4.12
C HIS A 92 2.14 -3.91 3.74
N VAL A 93 1.84 -3.02 4.68
CA VAL A 93 0.91 -1.90 4.47
C VAL A 93 1.46 -0.90 3.46
N THR A 94 2.77 -0.64 3.50
CA THR A 94 3.43 0.23 2.51
C THR A 94 3.31 -0.34 1.10
N ALA A 95 3.61 -1.63 0.92
CA ALA A 95 3.49 -2.32 -0.37
C ALA A 95 2.04 -2.36 -0.89
N MET A 96 1.05 -2.52 -0.01
CA MET A 96 -0.36 -2.45 -0.39
C MET A 96 -0.75 -1.05 -0.86
N ALA A 97 -0.33 -0.01 -0.13
CA ALA A 97 -0.61 1.36 -0.51
C ALA A 97 0.08 1.74 -1.83
N GLU A 98 1.35 1.37 -2.03
CA GLU A 98 2.07 1.58 -3.29
C GLU A 98 1.40 0.89 -4.47
N ALA A 99 0.98 -0.37 -4.30
CA ALA A 99 0.26 -1.11 -5.33
C ALA A 99 -1.08 -0.47 -5.71
N LEU A 100 -1.77 0.11 -4.72
CA LEU A 100 -3.07 0.75 -4.92
C LEU A 100 -2.94 2.13 -5.58
N PHE A 101 -2.00 2.96 -5.10
CA PHE A 101 -1.86 4.33 -5.59
C PHE A 101 -0.95 4.46 -6.81
N GLY A 102 -0.17 3.42 -7.12
CA GLY A 102 0.78 3.38 -8.24
C GLY A 102 1.96 4.35 -8.10
N ASP A 103 2.11 5.01 -6.94
CA ASP A 103 3.11 6.04 -6.69
C ASP A 103 3.51 6.04 -5.20
N VAL A 104 4.82 5.97 -4.94
CA VAL A 104 5.40 5.90 -3.59
C VAL A 104 5.05 7.14 -2.77
N LYS A 105 5.14 8.34 -3.35
CA LYS A 105 4.87 9.60 -2.62
C LYS A 105 3.39 9.72 -2.27
N LYS A 106 2.49 9.27 -3.15
CA LYS A 106 1.04 9.22 -2.85
C LYS A 106 0.75 8.22 -1.75
N ALA A 107 1.36 7.04 -1.78
CA ALA A 107 1.22 6.02 -0.74
C ALA A 107 1.69 6.53 0.62
N GLN A 108 2.90 7.08 0.71
CA GLN A 108 3.44 7.70 1.92
C GLN A 108 2.52 8.81 2.43
N ARG A 109 2.13 9.76 1.56
CA ARG A 109 1.22 10.85 1.94
C ARG A 109 -0.10 10.33 2.47
N TRP A 110 -0.65 9.27 1.89
CA TRP A 110 -1.88 8.66 2.37
C TRP A 110 -1.67 8.02 3.75
N LEU A 111 -0.57 7.30 3.95
CA LEU A 111 -0.23 6.59 5.19
C LEU A 111 0.12 7.52 6.36
N SER A 112 0.69 8.70 6.09
CA SER A 112 1.05 9.70 7.12
C SER A 112 -0.06 10.72 7.40
N LYS A 113 -1.16 10.73 6.64
CA LYS A 113 -2.27 11.66 6.90
C LYS A 113 -3.27 11.09 7.91
N PRO A 114 -3.69 11.85 8.93
CA PRO A 114 -4.84 11.54 9.78
C PRO A 114 -6.07 11.04 9.01
N LYS A 115 -6.77 10.05 9.54
CA LYS A 115 -8.04 9.55 8.99
C LYS A 115 -9.15 9.70 10.03
N GLN A 116 -10.28 10.28 9.63
CA GLN A 116 -11.44 10.44 10.52
C GLN A 116 -11.90 9.10 11.11
N ARG A 117 -11.89 8.04 10.28
CA ARG A 117 -12.24 6.68 10.68
C ARG A 117 -11.33 6.08 11.76
N PHE A 118 -10.15 6.64 11.94
CA PHE A 118 -9.17 6.22 12.94
C PHE A 118 -9.08 7.24 14.07
N ALA A 119 -10.18 7.94 14.38
CA ALA A 119 -10.20 8.99 15.41
C ALA A 119 -9.10 10.07 15.20
N LYS A 120 -8.83 10.42 13.93
CA LYS A 120 -7.77 11.34 13.48
C LYS A 120 -6.33 10.82 13.68
N GLU A 121 -6.14 9.54 13.96
CA GLU A 121 -4.83 8.92 13.90
C GLU A 121 -4.36 8.69 12.46
N GLN A 122 -3.05 8.65 12.29
CA GLN A 122 -2.41 8.30 11.02
C GLN A 122 -2.38 6.78 10.85
N PRO A 123 -2.62 6.23 9.65
CA PRO A 123 -2.49 4.79 9.39
C PRO A 123 -1.19 4.17 9.90
N LEU A 124 -0.04 4.85 9.75
CA LEU A 124 1.26 4.37 10.25
C LEU A 124 1.31 4.20 11.77
N ALA A 125 0.62 5.08 12.53
CA ALA A 125 0.60 5.02 13.98
C ALA A 125 -0.10 3.76 14.51
N LEU A 126 -1.04 3.20 13.73
CA LEU A 126 -1.80 2.01 14.11
C LEU A 126 -1.04 0.70 13.89
N LEU A 127 0.09 0.72 13.17
CA LEU A 127 0.82 -0.49 12.80
C LEU A 127 1.56 -1.15 13.96
N SER A 128 1.60 -0.49 15.13
CA SER A 128 2.14 -1.05 16.38
C SER A 128 1.41 -2.31 16.83
N THR A 129 0.15 -2.51 16.42
CA THR A 129 -0.63 -3.70 16.75
C THR A 129 -1.14 -4.43 15.51
N THR A 130 -1.32 -5.75 15.64
CA THR A 130 -1.94 -6.57 14.58
C THR A 130 -3.35 -6.08 14.27
N GLN A 131 -4.12 -5.68 15.29
CA GLN A 131 -5.47 -5.17 15.11
C GLN A 131 -5.49 -3.84 14.34
N GLY A 132 -4.62 -2.90 14.67
CA GLY A 132 -4.50 -1.65 13.94
C GLY A 132 -4.06 -1.86 12.49
N THR A 133 -3.16 -2.81 12.24
CA THR A 133 -2.75 -3.20 10.88
C THR A 133 -3.94 -3.71 10.07
N ARG A 134 -4.75 -4.63 10.63
CA ARG A 134 -5.98 -5.12 10.00
C ARG A 134 -6.99 -4.00 9.71
N MET A 135 -7.08 -2.98 10.56
CA MET A 135 -7.94 -1.81 10.32
C MET A 135 -7.48 -1.02 9.10
N VAL A 136 -6.17 -0.83 8.94
CA VAL A 136 -5.57 -0.13 7.80
C VAL A 136 -5.74 -0.94 6.51
N GLU A 137 -5.49 -2.24 6.55
CA GLU A 137 -5.72 -3.16 5.41
C GLU A 137 -7.16 -3.08 4.91
N LYS A 138 -8.14 -3.19 5.83
CA LYS A 138 -9.57 -3.07 5.50
C LYS A 138 -9.89 -1.75 4.81
N LEU A 139 -9.30 -0.65 5.27
CA LEU A 139 -9.51 0.66 4.64
C LEU A 139 -8.89 0.70 3.23
N LEU A 140 -7.67 0.18 3.05
CA LEU A 140 -7.02 0.11 1.73
C LEU A 140 -7.82 -0.74 0.74
N ILE A 141 -8.36 -1.88 1.18
CA ILE A 141 -9.21 -2.75 0.36
C ILE A 141 -10.49 -2.02 -0.08
N GLN A 142 -11.14 -1.29 0.82
CA GLN A 142 -12.32 -0.51 0.48
C GLN A 142 -12.02 0.63 -0.51
N VAL A 143 -10.89 1.31 -0.34
CA VAL A 143 -10.42 2.31 -1.32
C VAL A 143 -10.17 1.65 -2.67
N CYS A 144 -9.60 0.45 -2.71
CA CYS A 144 -9.34 -0.29 -3.94
C CYS A 144 -10.61 -0.67 -4.71
N ARG A 145 -11.70 -0.98 -4.02
CA ARG A 145 -12.97 -1.40 -4.65
C ARG A 145 -13.83 -0.23 -5.13
N GLY A 146 -13.54 0.98 -4.67
CA GLY A 146 -14.40 2.15 -4.92
C GLY A 146 -15.62 2.22 -4.00
N ASP A 147 -15.77 1.29 -3.06
CA ASP A 147 -16.90 1.19 -2.11
C ASP A 147 -16.80 2.22 -0.95
N GLY A 148 -15.76 3.04 -0.94
CA GLY A 148 -15.60 4.10 0.05
C GLY A 148 -16.40 5.33 -0.34
N LEU A 149 -17.27 5.81 0.55
CA LEU A 149 -17.88 7.16 0.60
C LEU A 149 -16.85 8.31 0.68
N ILE A 150 -15.66 8.15 0.08
CA ILE A 150 -14.61 9.14 -0.04
C ILE A 150 -14.38 9.33 -1.53
N THR A 151 -15.21 10.21 -2.09
CA THR A 151 -15.13 10.74 -3.45
C THR A 151 -13.68 11.08 -3.82
N GLY A 152 -13.32 10.84 -5.08
CA GLY A 152 -11.95 10.94 -5.63
C GLY A 152 -11.20 12.27 -5.40
N ALA A 153 -11.85 13.30 -4.84
CA ALA A 153 -11.25 14.58 -4.46
C ALA A 153 -10.17 14.49 -3.37
N LEU A 154 -10.18 13.46 -2.51
CA LEU A 154 -9.18 13.30 -1.44
C LEU A 154 -7.98 12.41 -1.81
N ILE A 155 -8.13 11.55 -2.83
CA ILE A 155 -7.04 10.69 -3.33
C ILE A 155 -6.17 11.45 -4.34
N PHE A 156 -6.80 12.26 -5.18
CA PHE A 156 -6.12 13.16 -6.11
C PHE A 156 -6.16 14.56 -5.54
N GLY A 157 -5.14 14.91 -4.74
CA GLY A 157 -5.01 16.26 -4.20
C GLY A 157 -5.21 17.31 -5.30
N GLY A 158 -6.35 18.00 -5.25
CA GLY A 158 -6.65 19.25 -5.93
C GLY A 158 -6.10 19.40 -7.35
N LYS A 159 -6.59 18.61 -8.31
CA LYS A 159 -6.80 19.12 -9.67
C LYS A 159 -8.13 18.60 -10.20
N SER A 160 -9.00 19.56 -10.47
CA SER A 160 -10.27 19.41 -11.18
C SER A 160 -10.08 18.52 -12.41
N MET A 161 -10.77 17.38 -12.45
CA MET A 161 -11.06 16.70 -13.70
C MET A 161 -12.23 17.40 -14.37
N SER A 162 -11.94 18.48 -15.11
CA SER A 162 -12.78 18.82 -16.26
C SER A 162 -12.36 17.89 -17.40
N HIS A 163 -13.34 17.35 -18.10
CA HIS A 163 -13.25 16.48 -19.28
C HIS A 163 -12.96 15.00 -19.03
N ALA A 164 -14.04 14.27 -18.70
CA ALA A 164 -14.33 12.99 -19.34
C ALA A 164 -15.82 12.66 -19.25
N THR A 165 -16.68 13.56 -19.75
CA THR A 165 -18.06 13.20 -20.13
C THR A 165 -18.16 13.41 -21.63
N SER A 166 -17.75 12.41 -22.41
CA SER A 166 -18.19 12.26 -23.80
C SER A 166 -17.81 10.88 -24.33
N VAL A 167 -18.61 9.86 -24.00
CA VAL A 167 -18.82 8.70 -24.88
C VAL A 167 -20.24 8.18 -24.64
N LEU A 168 -21.23 8.92 -25.13
CA LEU A 168 -22.54 8.39 -25.53
C LEU A 168 -23.01 9.22 -26.73
N GLN A 169 -22.30 9.09 -27.85
CA GLN A 169 -22.80 9.59 -29.13
C GLN A 169 -23.52 8.44 -29.82
N LYS A 170 -24.85 8.48 -29.79
CA LYS A 170 -25.72 7.63 -30.60
C LYS A 170 -25.37 7.85 -32.09
N PRO A 171 -25.39 6.81 -32.94
CA PRO A 171 -25.25 7.00 -34.37
C PRO A 171 -26.53 7.64 -34.92
N THR A 172 -26.43 8.88 -35.37
CA THR A 172 -27.44 9.55 -36.18
C THR A 172 -27.41 8.95 -37.58
N LEU A 173 -28.47 8.25 -37.96
CA LEU A 173 -28.70 7.79 -39.33
C LEU A 173 -28.82 9.00 -40.25
N GLN A 174 -27.97 9.05 -41.28
CA GLN A 174 -28.09 10.02 -42.37
C GLN A 174 -29.37 9.74 -43.16
N GLY A 175 -30.18 10.78 -43.36
CA GLY A 175 -31.38 10.75 -44.18
C GLY A 175 -31.04 10.59 -45.66
N GLY A 176 -31.55 9.52 -46.26
CA GLY A 176 -31.75 9.41 -47.70
C GLY A 176 -32.99 10.18 -48.11
N ASN A 177 -32.80 11.23 -48.89
CA ASN A 177 -33.86 11.99 -49.54
C ASN A 177 -34.49 11.13 -50.64
N SER A 178 -35.80 10.86 -50.54
CA SER A 178 -36.61 10.29 -51.62
C SER A 178 -37.95 11.03 -51.71
N SER A 179 -38.15 11.66 -52.87
CA SER A 179 -39.40 11.95 -53.60
C SER A 179 -40.61 12.56 -52.87
N TRP A 180 -41.01 13.75 -53.33
CA TRP A 180 -42.35 14.35 -53.20
C TRP A 180 -43.46 13.50 -53.83
N PRO A 181 -44.73 13.76 -53.45
CA PRO A 181 -45.82 13.72 -54.42
C PRO A 181 -46.63 15.04 -54.48
N LEU A 182 -46.96 15.38 -55.74
CA LEU A 182 -48.04 16.19 -56.33
C LEU A 182 -48.82 17.19 -55.46
#